data_AF-A0A7W0GQA7-F1
#
_entry.id   AF-A0A7W0GQA7-F1
#
_cell.length_a   1.000
_cell.length_b   1.000
_cell.length_c   1.000
_cell.angle_alpha   90.00
_cell.angle_beta   90.00
_cell.angle_gamma   90.00
#
_symmetry.space_group_name_H-M   'P 1'
#
loop_
_entity.id
_entity.type
_entity.pdbx_description
1 polymer ?
#
loop_
_entity_poly.entity_id
_entity_poly.type
_entity_poly.pdbx_seq_one_letter_code
_entity_poly.pdbx_strand_id
1 'polypeptide(L)'
;MHRLLMVLGLLATAFSPVPAQSYQRELDTPDKVSVSVKNPNGRVEIIAAETQQKKVALEANSRGAAVDSTDLQIEAKGGSIQIEVRDRGEKDRIDLVVRIPLRSKATVETEAGAVEISGNLESAEVTTNTGTIYADVPLEALKFNFLWQASRPRYLSDVELPKIKEKRGGFFSISGKLGEKKPKKEERVELNFLTRRGVVLLNVDPEMVPSDLSERPLTEAARGIVRSGDNQLIDAIRKVSPRMFGDYAKTLPPPDKEPMLQRRQPPGQVVTAVAPQLMRLNASVTDRHGRAIGGMKAGDFTVYENGTERTVTNVVPTQEPFNLVLLLDVSGSVEERIDFIRKAARDFLNTASPQDRISIISFRDDIQLISDFTTDRQLLSKKLDEIEAGGPTAFYDALAYVLADPLKKLRGERTAVVVMSDGDDNKSFVPFPALLEALSESGALVYPLYVPSGLIPEASVPRPEVTIDPLRSRYLTLTTRAEEEGRKLAAASGGVYYPIRRLGDLQRAYDDVVLQLRTAYTITYASNSTPSGNRRVRVRASRDGASVRLSPVLNVATP
;
A
#
# COMPACT_ATOMS: atom_id res chain seq x y z
N MET A 1 -2.68 -24.97 -66.80
CA MET A 1 -2.97 -26.09 -65.89
C MET A 1 -1.66 -26.59 -65.31
N HIS A 2 -1.56 -26.69 -63.98
CA HIS A 2 -0.53 -27.39 -63.18
C HIS A 2 0.91 -26.80 -63.23
N ARG A 3 1.66 -26.61 -62.15
CA ARG A 3 1.49 -26.92 -60.72
C ARG A 3 2.46 -26.04 -59.89
N LEU A 4 1.96 -25.65 -58.73
CA LEU A 4 2.63 -25.08 -57.56
C LEU A 4 3.73 -26.04 -57.06
N LEU A 5 4.94 -25.53 -56.74
CA LEU A 5 5.85 -26.17 -55.79
C LEU A 5 6.36 -25.10 -54.81
N MET A 6 5.79 -25.16 -53.61
CA MET A 6 6.11 -24.34 -52.46
C MET A 6 7.23 -25.06 -51.69
N VAL A 7 8.42 -24.45 -51.59
CA VAL A 7 9.52 -24.97 -50.78
C VAL A 7 9.28 -24.56 -49.33
N LEU A 8 8.99 -25.55 -48.48
CA LEU A 8 8.79 -25.40 -47.04
C LEU A 8 10.16 -25.39 -46.35
N GLY A 9 10.62 -24.22 -45.90
CA GLY A 9 11.80 -24.08 -45.06
C GLY A 9 11.47 -24.42 -43.61
N LEU A 10 11.91 -25.59 -43.15
CA LEU A 10 11.79 -26.04 -41.77
C LEU A 10 12.89 -25.35 -40.92
N LEU A 11 12.57 -24.23 -40.26
CA LEU A 11 13.42 -23.71 -39.18
C LEU A 11 12.97 -24.38 -37.87
N ALA A 12 13.60 -25.49 -37.52
CA ALA A 12 13.51 -26.06 -36.19
C ALA A 12 14.36 -25.22 -35.24
N THR A 13 13.75 -24.27 -34.54
CA THR A 13 14.37 -23.63 -33.38
C THR A 13 14.29 -24.61 -32.21
N ALA A 14 15.40 -25.30 -31.94
CA ALA A 14 15.58 -26.04 -30.71
C ALA A 14 15.62 -25.04 -29.55
N PHE A 15 14.50 -24.88 -28.84
CA PHE A 15 14.49 -24.31 -27.49
C PHE A 15 15.04 -25.37 -26.55
N SER A 16 16.34 -25.31 -26.27
CA SER A 16 16.89 -25.98 -25.10
C SER A 16 16.43 -25.20 -23.86
N PRO A 17 15.71 -25.81 -22.89
CA PRO A 17 15.52 -25.17 -21.60
C PRO A 17 16.91 -25.07 -20.96
N VAL A 18 17.41 -23.84 -20.77
CA VAL A 18 18.59 -23.63 -19.94
C VAL A 18 18.17 -24.00 -18.51
N PRO A 19 18.73 -25.06 -17.88
CA PRO A 19 18.42 -25.34 -16.49
C PRO A 19 18.90 -24.13 -15.67
N ALA A 20 18.02 -23.57 -14.84
CA ALA A 20 18.41 -22.57 -13.86
C ALA A 20 19.51 -23.19 -13.00
N GLN A 21 20.75 -22.73 -13.15
CA GLN A 21 21.90 -23.32 -12.49
C GLN A 21 21.91 -22.81 -11.05
N SER A 22 21.57 -23.71 -10.11
CA SER A 22 21.64 -23.48 -8.67
C SER A 22 23.10 -23.29 -8.23
N TYR A 23 23.40 -22.26 -7.45
CA TYR A 23 24.70 -22.18 -6.79
C TYR A 23 24.69 -23.07 -5.55
N GLN A 24 25.67 -23.97 -5.44
CA GLN A 24 25.83 -24.85 -4.30
C GLN A 24 27.23 -24.70 -3.71
N ARG A 25 27.33 -24.66 -2.38
CA ARG A 25 28.59 -24.63 -1.67
C ARG A 25 28.52 -25.46 -0.42
N GLU A 26 29.58 -26.20 -0.15
CA GLU A 26 29.74 -26.97 1.07
C GLU A 26 30.94 -26.44 1.85
N LEU A 27 30.80 -26.40 3.17
CA LEU A 27 31.82 -25.94 4.10
C LEU A 27 32.05 -27.02 5.15
N ASP A 28 33.30 -27.41 5.36
CA ASP A 28 33.67 -28.24 6.50
C ASP A 28 33.67 -27.41 7.77
N THR A 29 33.04 -27.92 8.83
CA THR A 29 32.81 -27.18 10.07
C THR A 29 33.01 -28.04 11.31
N PRO A 30 33.14 -27.43 12.50
CA PRO A 30 32.98 -28.15 13.76
C PRO A 30 31.57 -28.77 13.90
N ASP A 31 31.37 -29.57 14.95
CA ASP A 31 30.09 -30.24 15.24
C ASP A 31 28.92 -29.28 15.47
N LYS A 32 29.22 -28.03 15.85
CA LYS A 32 28.24 -26.95 16.04
C LYS A 32 28.77 -25.68 15.40
N VAL A 33 27.87 -24.92 14.79
CA VAL A 33 28.20 -23.64 14.13
C VAL A 33 27.25 -22.54 14.56
N SER A 34 27.64 -21.30 14.27
CA SER A 34 26.76 -20.13 14.27
C SER A 34 26.69 -19.59 12.85
N VAL A 35 25.50 -19.63 12.25
CA VAL A 35 25.26 -19.13 10.89
C VAL A 35 24.47 -17.84 10.95
N SER A 36 24.94 -16.80 10.27
CA SER A 36 24.26 -15.52 10.09
C SER A 36 23.96 -15.32 8.61
N VAL A 37 22.69 -15.13 8.27
CA VAL A 37 22.22 -14.92 6.89
C VAL A 37 21.54 -13.56 6.78
N LYS A 38 21.97 -12.76 5.81
CA LYS A 38 21.30 -11.53 5.41
C LYS A 38 20.82 -11.64 3.98
N ASN A 39 19.51 -11.69 3.79
CA ASN A 39 18.88 -11.77 2.48
C ASN A 39 17.64 -10.85 2.46
N PRO A 40 17.77 -9.58 2.04
CA PRO A 40 16.70 -8.59 2.17
C PRO A 40 15.38 -9.03 1.52
N ASN A 41 15.42 -9.62 0.33
CA ASN A 41 14.21 -9.87 -0.46
C ASN A 41 13.91 -11.37 -0.66
N GLY A 42 14.92 -12.24 -0.60
CA GLY A 42 14.78 -13.67 -0.86
C GLY A 42 14.27 -14.47 0.33
N ARG A 43 13.66 -15.64 0.04
CA ARG A 43 13.33 -16.62 1.07
C ARG A 43 14.62 -17.18 1.68
N VAL A 44 14.62 -17.42 2.97
CA VAL A 44 15.71 -18.11 3.67
C VAL A 44 15.14 -19.31 4.41
N GLU A 45 15.64 -20.49 4.09
CA GLU A 45 15.31 -21.74 4.78
C GLU A 45 16.56 -22.23 5.52
N ILE A 46 16.45 -22.46 6.83
CA ILE A 46 17.50 -23.04 7.67
C ILE A 46 17.03 -24.40 8.16
N ILE A 47 17.77 -25.45 7.83
CA ILE A 47 17.44 -26.83 8.17
C ILE A 47 18.55 -27.41 9.05
N ALA A 48 18.26 -27.67 10.32
CA ALA A 48 19.17 -28.42 11.19
C ALA A 48 18.90 -29.93 11.05
N ALA A 49 19.87 -30.66 10.49
CA ALA A 49 19.68 -32.08 10.17
C ALA A 49 20.84 -32.96 10.69
N GLU A 50 20.52 -34.20 11.05
CA GLU A 50 21.52 -35.22 11.45
C GLU A 50 22.50 -35.55 10.32
N THR A 51 22.07 -35.41 9.06
CA THR A 51 22.88 -35.66 7.86
C THR A 51 24.00 -34.63 7.67
N GLN A 52 23.98 -33.51 8.41
CA GLN A 52 24.95 -32.41 8.31
C GLN A 52 25.99 -32.47 9.45
N GLN A 53 26.56 -33.64 9.74
CA GLN A 53 27.65 -33.73 10.74
C GLN A 53 28.91 -33.06 10.21
N LYS A 54 29.45 -32.09 10.96
CA LYS A 54 30.69 -31.35 10.64
C LYS A 54 30.67 -30.66 9.27
N LYS A 55 29.49 -30.29 8.80
CA LYS A 55 29.29 -29.73 7.46
C LYS A 55 28.16 -28.72 7.46
N VAL A 56 28.32 -27.67 6.66
CA VAL A 56 27.23 -26.76 6.27
C VAL A 56 27.08 -26.80 4.76
N ALA A 57 25.87 -27.07 4.28
CA ALA A 57 25.54 -27.02 2.86
C ALA A 57 24.66 -25.80 2.57
N LEU A 58 25.08 -25.01 1.59
CA LEU A 58 24.39 -23.82 1.11
C LEU A 58 23.92 -24.06 -0.32
N GLU A 59 22.67 -23.74 -0.58
CA GLU A 59 22.06 -23.75 -1.89
C GLU A 59 21.39 -22.40 -2.14
N ALA A 60 21.70 -21.77 -3.26
CA ALA A 60 21.16 -20.48 -3.65
C ALA A 60 20.56 -20.57 -5.05
N ASN A 61 19.29 -20.20 -5.14
CA ASN A 61 18.46 -20.41 -6.32
C ASN A 61 17.77 -19.12 -6.73
N SER A 62 17.76 -18.83 -8.03
CA SER A 62 17.01 -17.71 -8.61
C SER A 62 16.13 -18.24 -9.74
N ARG A 63 14.91 -17.69 -9.86
CA ARG A 63 13.99 -18.01 -10.95
C ARG A 63 14.31 -17.27 -12.25
N GLY A 64 15.12 -16.22 -12.18
CA GLY A 64 15.54 -15.40 -13.30
C GLY A 64 16.93 -15.78 -13.77
N ALA A 65 17.90 -14.88 -13.59
CA ALA A 65 19.30 -15.10 -13.89
C ALA A 65 19.92 -16.17 -12.97
N ALA A 66 20.86 -16.94 -13.50
CA ALA A 66 21.64 -17.92 -12.75
C ALA A 66 22.42 -17.24 -11.61
N VAL A 67 22.54 -17.94 -10.48
CA VAL A 67 23.26 -17.44 -9.29
C VAL A 67 24.74 -17.77 -9.45
N ASP A 68 25.60 -16.79 -9.23
CA ASP A 68 27.05 -16.95 -9.31
C ASP A 68 27.74 -16.62 -7.97
N SER A 69 29.02 -16.95 -7.85
CA SER A 69 29.75 -16.77 -6.60
C SER A 69 29.91 -15.31 -6.16
N THR A 70 29.72 -14.34 -7.05
CA THR A 70 29.81 -12.90 -6.71
C THR A 70 28.53 -12.36 -6.07
N ASP A 71 27.46 -13.17 -6.05
CA ASP A 71 26.21 -12.82 -5.39
C ASP A 71 26.17 -13.12 -3.92
N LEU A 72 27.11 -13.91 -3.45
CA LEU A 72 27.14 -14.42 -2.09
C LEU A 72 28.49 -14.07 -1.48
N GLN A 73 28.47 -13.13 -0.53
CA GLN A 73 29.62 -12.90 0.32
C GLN A 73 29.55 -13.88 1.48
N ILE A 74 30.44 -14.88 1.47
CA ILE A 74 30.48 -15.97 2.46
C ILE A 74 31.81 -15.91 3.21
N GLU A 75 31.74 -15.66 4.51
CA GLU A 75 32.90 -15.62 5.41
C GLU A 75 32.77 -16.70 6.48
N ALA A 76 33.75 -17.60 6.57
CA ALA A 76 33.76 -18.69 7.53
C ALA A 76 35.02 -18.62 8.41
N LYS A 77 34.84 -18.48 9.73
CA LYS A 77 35.95 -18.42 10.70
C LYS A 77 35.57 -19.08 12.01
N GLY A 78 36.30 -20.13 12.39
CA GLY A 78 36.21 -20.75 13.73
C GLY A 78 34.82 -21.26 14.11
N GLY A 79 34.02 -21.73 13.15
CA GLY A 79 32.64 -22.18 13.36
C GLY A 79 31.57 -21.08 13.26
N SER A 80 31.97 -19.83 13.01
CA SER A 80 31.07 -18.74 12.61
C SER A 80 31.02 -18.65 11.09
N ILE A 81 29.83 -18.60 10.51
CA ILE A 81 29.60 -18.45 9.07
C ILE A 81 28.67 -17.25 8.85
N GLN A 82 29.13 -16.28 8.06
CA GLN A 82 28.32 -15.14 7.63
C GLN A 82 28.05 -15.26 6.13
N ILE A 83 26.79 -15.05 5.75
CA ILE A 83 26.30 -15.12 4.38
C ILE A 83 25.51 -13.85 4.12
N GLU A 84 26.02 -12.99 3.25
CA GLU A 84 25.27 -11.85 2.72
C GLU A 84 24.93 -12.07 1.25
N VAL A 85 23.65 -11.91 0.93
CA VAL A 85 23.13 -12.07 -0.43
C VAL A 85 23.01 -10.70 -1.08
N ARG A 86 23.60 -10.58 -2.27
CA ARG A 86 23.46 -9.41 -3.12
C ARG A 86 22.01 -9.25 -3.56
N ASP A 87 21.45 -8.07 -3.35
CA ASP A 87 20.13 -7.73 -3.87
C ASP A 87 20.20 -7.56 -5.39
N ARG A 88 19.50 -8.45 -6.11
CA ARG A 88 19.37 -8.42 -7.58
C ARG A 88 18.01 -7.91 -8.04
N GLY A 89 17.16 -7.46 -7.12
CA GLY A 89 15.76 -7.15 -7.43
C GLY A 89 14.92 -8.42 -7.65
N GLU A 90 13.62 -8.26 -7.88
CA GLU A 90 12.67 -9.36 -7.73
C GLU A 90 12.70 -10.41 -8.85
N LYS A 91 12.99 -10.00 -10.09
CA LYS A 91 13.07 -10.91 -11.23
C LYS A 91 14.16 -11.96 -11.05
N ASP A 92 15.28 -11.54 -10.45
CA ASP A 92 16.49 -12.33 -10.24
C ASP A 92 16.71 -12.60 -8.74
N ARG A 93 15.62 -12.58 -7.96
CA ARG A 93 15.63 -12.81 -6.51
C ARG A 93 16.29 -14.14 -6.18
N ILE A 94 17.20 -14.11 -5.22
CA ILE A 94 17.94 -15.29 -4.75
C ILE A 94 17.29 -15.80 -3.47
N ASP A 95 16.73 -17.00 -3.52
CA ASP A 95 16.28 -17.76 -2.36
C ASP A 95 17.43 -18.65 -1.86
N LEU A 96 17.55 -18.79 -0.54
CA LEU A 96 18.60 -19.55 0.12
C LEU A 96 18.02 -20.73 0.90
N VAL A 97 18.69 -21.87 0.79
CA VAL A 97 18.54 -23.01 1.70
C VAL A 97 19.89 -23.29 2.35
N VAL A 98 19.94 -23.27 3.68
CA VAL A 98 21.14 -23.53 4.46
C VAL A 98 20.90 -24.72 5.39
N ARG A 99 21.61 -25.81 5.14
CA ARG A 99 21.54 -27.03 5.95
C ARG A 99 22.71 -27.02 6.91
N ILE A 100 22.43 -27.12 8.20
CA ILE A 100 23.41 -26.97 9.28
C ILE A 100 23.40 -28.18 10.22
N PRO A 101 24.50 -28.44 10.96
CA PRO A 101 24.53 -29.47 11.99
C PRO A 101 23.48 -29.22 13.07
N LEU A 102 22.99 -30.29 13.70
CA LEU A 102 22.12 -30.18 14.87
C LEU A 102 22.75 -29.32 15.99
N ARG A 103 21.89 -28.69 16.79
CA ARG A 103 22.28 -27.85 17.93
C ARG A 103 23.19 -26.68 17.54
N SER A 104 23.12 -26.25 16.30
CA SER A 104 23.75 -25.02 15.80
C SER A 104 22.86 -23.80 16.07
N LYS A 105 23.44 -22.61 15.88
CA LYS A 105 22.75 -21.31 16.01
C LYS A 105 22.50 -20.71 14.64
N ALA A 106 21.34 -20.09 14.47
CA ALA A 106 20.99 -19.37 13.26
C ALA A 106 20.57 -17.93 13.59
N THR A 107 21.06 -16.98 12.82
CA THR A 107 20.60 -15.59 12.80
C THR A 107 20.21 -15.26 11.36
N VAL A 108 18.99 -14.76 11.14
CA VAL A 108 18.48 -14.46 9.80
C VAL A 108 17.88 -13.06 9.78
N GLU A 109 18.27 -12.25 8.79
CA GLU A 109 17.74 -10.91 8.55
C GLU A 109 17.19 -10.80 7.12
N THR A 110 15.91 -10.42 7.02
CA THR A 110 15.23 -10.12 5.76
C THR A 110 14.44 -8.81 5.88
N GLU A 111 14.06 -8.20 4.76
CA GLU A 111 13.05 -7.14 4.74
C GLU A 111 11.66 -7.75 4.51
N ALA A 112 11.48 -8.44 3.38
CA ALA A 112 10.20 -9.02 2.99
C ALA A 112 10.24 -10.55 2.79
N GLY A 113 11.44 -11.12 2.66
CA GLY A 113 11.64 -12.55 2.47
C GLY A 113 11.09 -13.38 3.62
N ALA A 114 10.36 -14.47 3.30
CA ALA A 114 9.94 -15.44 4.30
C ALA A 114 11.15 -16.18 4.87
N VAL A 115 11.08 -16.52 6.16
CA VAL A 115 12.13 -17.25 6.86
C VAL A 115 11.55 -18.53 7.41
N GLU A 116 12.19 -19.65 7.11
CA GLU A 116 11.79 -20.98 7.57
C GLU A 116 12.94 -21.57 8.39
N ILE A 117 12.64 -21.97 9.61
CA ILE A 117 13.59 -22.61 10.53
C ILE A 117 13.03 -23.97 10.88
N SER A 118 13.78 -25.04 10.59
CA SER A 118 13.35 -26.41 10.88
C SER A 118 14.44 -27.24 11.56
N GLY A 119 14.00 -28.16 12.42
CA GLY A 119 14.86 -29.13 13.10
C GLY A 119 15.37 -28.68 14.48
N ASN A 120 16.29 -29.46 15.05
CA ASN A 120 16.75 -29.28 16.43
C ASN A 120 17.94 -28.30 16.53
N LEU A 121 17.65 -26.99 16.55
CA LEU A 121 18.64 -25.91 16.74
C LEU A 121 18.89 -25.58 18.23
N GLU A 122 20.07 -25.05 18.56
CA GLU A 122 20.30 -24.45 19.88
C GLU A 122 19.53 -23.13 20.01
N SER A 123 19.60 -22.28 18.98
CA SER A 123 18.84 -21.03 18.94
C SER A 123 18.62 -20.53 17.51
N ALA A 124 17.49 -19.84 17.29
CA ALA A 124 17.24 -19.07 16.08
C ALA A 124 16.81 -17.64 16.41
N GLU A 125 17.50 -16.67 15.82
CA GLU A 125 17.16 -15.26 15.85
C GLU A 125 16.75 -14.80 14.47
N VAL A 126 15.54 -14.27 14.32
CA VAL A 126 15.00 -13.87 13.01
C VAL A 126 14.49 -12.44 13.08
N THR A 127 14.94 -11.59 12.16
CA THR A 127 14.45 -10.22 11.99
C THR A 127 13.87 -10.05 10.60
N THR A 128 12.61 -9.61 10.50
CA THR A 128 11.96 -9.33 9.20
C THR A 128 10.96 -8.18 9.26
N ASN A 129 10.84 -7.33 8.24
CA ASN A 129 9.81 -6.29 8.25
C ASN A 129 8.42 -6.89 8.02
N THR A 130 8.24 -7.62 6.92
CA THR A 130 6.93 -8.14 6.49
C THR A 130 6.91 -9.63 6.18
N GLY A 131 8.07 -10.30 6.20
CA GLY A 131 8.18 -11.73 5.92
C GLY A 131 7.40 -12.58 6.93
N THR A 132 6.95 -13.75 6.47
CA THR A 132 6.42 -14.79 7.36
C THR A 132 7.59 -15.57 7.95
N ILE A 133 7.58 -15.76 9.26
CA ILE A 133 8.55 -16.60 9.97
C ILE A 133 7.85 -17.91 10.30
N TYR A 134 8.33 -18.99 9.71
CA TYR A 134 7.94 -20.35 10.02
C TYR A 134 9.01 -21.00 10.90
N ALA A 135 8.59 -21.64 11.99
CA ALA A 135 9.46 -22.40 12.86
C ALA A 135 8.84 -23.75 13.13
N ASP A 136 9.53 -24.83 12.75
CA ASP A 136 9.20 -26.21 13.09
C ASP A 136 10.33 -26.81 13.93
N VAL A 137 10.18 -26.72 15.25
CA VAL A 137 11.24 -27.04 16.21
C VAL A 137 10.74 -27.91 17.36
N PRO A 138 11.62 -28.66 18.04
CA PRO A 138 11.26 -29.44 19.22
C PRO A 138 10.68 -28.56 20.35
N LEU A 139 9.61 -29.02 20.99
CA LEU A 139 8.83 -28.26 21.99
C LEU A 139 9.17 -28.63 23.45
N GLU A 140 9.94 -29.71 23.66
CA GLU A 140 10.24 -30.33 24.96
C GLU A 140 10.99 -29.40 25.91
N ALA A 141 11.73 -28.43 25.37
CA ALA A 141 12.48 -27.45 26.11
C ALA A 141 12.58 -26.11 25.36
N LEU A 142 11.46 -25.62 24.83
CA LEU A 142 11.43 -24.40 24.03
C LEU A 142 11.30 -23.15 24.92
N LYS A 143 12.14 -22.15 24.66
CA LYS A 143 12.01 -20.78 25.17
C LYS A 143 11.88 -19.84 23.99
N PHE A 144 10.91 -18.93 24.03
CA PHE A 144 10.66 -18.06 22.89
C PHE A 144 10.31 -16.62 23.30
N ASN A 145 10.65 -15.69 22.42
CA ASN A 145 10.30 -14.28 22.53
C ASN A 145 10.05 -13.71 21.13
N PHE A 146 8.79 -13.42 20.84
CA PHE A 146 8.33 -12.85 19.58
C PHE A 146 7.90 -11.40 19.79
N LEU A 147 8.35 -10.48 18.94
CA LEU A 147 8.09 -9.06 19.03
C LEU A 147 7.59 -8.50 17.69
N TRP A 148 6.44 -7.81 17.73
CA TRP A 148 5.89 -7.03 16.62
C TRP A 148 6.06 -5.54 16.89
N GLN A 149 6.54 -4.76 15.92
CA GLN A 149 6.83 -3.33 16.10
C GLN A 149 5.75 -2.38 15.56
N ALA A 150 4.97 -2.79 14.56
CA ALA A 150 4.02 -1.90 13.87
C ALA A 150 2.68 -2.55 13.49
N SER A 151 2.37 -3.72 14.04
CA SER A 151 1.06 -4.37 13.94
C SER A 151 0.79 -5.17 15.21
N ARG A 152 -0.49 -5.48 15.46
CA ARG A 152 -0.81 -6.56 16.41
C ARG A 152 -0.17 -7.87 15.96
N PRO A 153 0.15 -8.78 16.89
CA PRO A 153 0.69 -10.09 16.54
C PRO A 153 -0.27 -10.83 15.62
N ARG A 154 0.26 -11.22 14.47
CA ARG A 154 -0.40 -12.17 13.57
C ARG A 154 0.39 -13.46 13.70
N TYR A 155 -0.22 -14.48 14.26
CA TYR A 155 0.46 -15.75 14.50
C TYR A 155 -0.53 -16.91 14.50
N LEU A 156 0.01 -18.10 14.28
CA LEU A 156 -0.66 -19.36 14.54
C LEU A 156 0.36 -20.32 15.16
N SER A 157 -0.13 -21.14 16.07
CA SER A 157 0.68 -22.15 16.74
C SER A 157 -0.17 -23.37 16.98
N ASP A 158 0.42 -24.55 16.82
CA ASP A 158 -0.16 -25.83 17.24
C ASP A 158 -0.31 -25.95 18.77
N VAL A 159 0.47 -25.18 19.51
CA VAL A 159 0.49 -25.12 20.97
C VAL A 159 -0.10 -23.82 21.51
N GLU A 160 -0.63 -23.90 22.74
CA GLU A 160 -1.16 -22.72 23.41
C GLU A 160 -0.02 -21.77 23.81
N LEU A 161 -0.06 -20.55 23.28
CA LEU A 161 0.89 -19.49 23.60
C LEU A 161 0.36 -18.56 24.71
N PRO A 162 1.23 -17.96 25.53
CA PRO A 162 0.86 -16.96 26.52
C PRO A 162 0.14 -15.76 25.91
N LYS A 163 -0.65 -15.06 26.73
CA LYS A 163 -1.34 -13.84 26.31
C LYS A 163 -0.39 -12.79 25.75
N ILE A 164 -0.85 -12.12 24.69
CA ILE A 164 -0.17 -10.99 24.08
C ILE A 164 0.05 -9.88 25.12
N LYS A 165 1.28 -9.38 25.20
CA LYS A 165 1.66 -8.22 26.01
C LYS A 165 1.89 -7.01 25.11
N GLU A 166 1.12 -5.96 25.30
CA GLU A 166 1.35 -4.66 24.65
C GLU A 166 2.44 -3.89 25.41
N LYS A 167 3.39 -3.32 24.66
CA LYS A 167 4.52 -2.52 25.13
C LYS A 167 4.39 -1.08 24.64
N ARG A 168 5.16 -0.17 25.24
CA ARG A 168 5.19 1.26 24.84
C ARG A 168 5.52 1.40 23.35
N GLY A 169 4.90 2.37 22.68
CA GLY A 169 5.15 2.67 21.27
C GLY A 169 4.41 1.77 20.26
N GLY A 170 3.38 1.03 20.69
CA GLY A 170 2.59 0.16 19.80
C GLY A 170 3.27 -1.18 19.48
N PHE A 171 4.24 -1.59 20.30
CA PHE A 171 4.91 -2.88 20.17
C PHE A 171 4.09 -3.97 20.88
N PHE A 172 4.10 -5.18 20.34
CA PHE A 172 3.42 -6.32 20.94
C PHE A 172 4.38 -7.49 21.10
N SER A 173 4.27 -8.25 22.18
CA SER A 173 5.12 -9.42 22.38
C SER A 173 4.36 -10.63 22.88
N ILE A 174 4.83 -11.80 22.46
CA ILE A 174 4.46 -13.10 23.00
C ILE A 174 5.76 -13.76 23.44
N SER A 175 5.89 -14.08 24.73
CA SER A 175 7.10 -14.68 25.26
C SER A 175 6.78 -15.68 26.36
N GLY A 176 7.53 -16.78 26.39
CA GLY A 176 7.23 -17.90 27.25
C GLY A 176 8.27 -19.01 27.20
N LYS A 177 7.92 -20.10 27.88
CA LYS A 177 8.64 -21.38 27.85
C LYS A 177 7.61 -22.49 27.70
N LEU A 178 7.94 -23.51 26.94
CA LEU A 178 7.16 -24.73 26.75
C LEU A 178 8.01 -25.95 27.12
N GLY A 179 7.34 -27.04 27.45
CA GLY A 179 7.99 -28.29 27.85
C GLY A 179 8.42 -28.33 29.32
N GLU A 180 9.52 -29.02 29.61
CA GLU A 180 9.92 -29.33 30.99
C GLU A 180 10.23 -28.09 31.84
N LYS A 181 9.98 -28.18 33.16
CA LYS A 181 10.24 -27.07 34.10
C LYS A 181 11.74 -26.82 34.34
N LYS A 182 12.60 -27.83 34.16
CA LYS A 182 14.06 -27.76 34.36
C LYS A 182 14.81 -28.65 33.32
N PRO A 183 14.75 -28.33 32.03
CA PRO A 183 15.43 -29.10 31.00
C PRO A 183 16.94 -28.94 31.13
N LYS A 184 17.72 -29.92 30.68
CA LYS A 184 19.18 -29.77 30.59
C LYS A 184 19.52 -28.65 29.61
N LYS A 185 20.65 -27.99 29.82
CA LYS A 185 21.08 -26.89 28.95
C LYS A 185 21.27 -27.37 27.51
N GLU A 186 21.72 -28.61 27.31
CA GLU A 186 21.93 -29.18 25.98
C GLU A 186 20.64 -29.47 25.21
N GLU A 187 19.47 -29.51 25.87
CA GLU A 187 18.17 -29.84 25.27
C GLU A 187 17.36 -28.59 24.89
N ARG A 188 17.70 -27.41 25.43
CA ARG A 188 16.92 -26.18 25.25
C ARG A 188 17.01 -25.62 23.82
N VAL A 189 15.87 -25.22 23.26
CA VAL A 189 15.79 -24.44 22.01
C VAL A 189 15.39 -23.00 22.38
N GLU A 190 16.10 -22.00 21.85
CA GLU A 190 15.75 -20.58 22.05
C GLU A 190 15.35 -19.88 20.74
N LEU A 191 14.12 -19.37 20.65
CA LEU A 191 13.62 -18.62 19.49
C LEU A 191 13.43 -17.13 19.82
N ASN A 192 14.05 -16.24 19.04
CA ASN A 192 13.90 -14.80 19.19
C ASN A 192 13.49 -14.18 17.85
N PHE A 193 12.23 -13.80 17.72
CA PHE A 193 11.70 -13.26 16.46
C PHE A 193 11.33 -11.79 16.62
N LEU A 194 11.80 -10.98 15.69
CA LEU A 194 11.49 -9.58 15.57
C LEU A 194 10.84 -9.34 14.21
N THR A 195 9.63 -8.81 14.22
CA THR A 195 8.99 -8.38 12.99
C THR A 195 8.27 -7.06 13.10
N ARG A 196 8.14 -6.34 11.98
CA ARG A 196 7.38 -5.09 11.95
C ARG A 196 5.89 -5.38 11.74
N ARG A 197 5.53 -6.21 10.76
CA ARG A 197 4.15 -6.59 10.38
C ARG A 197 4.00 -8.06 9.91
N GLY A 198 5.06 -8.85 10.01
CA GLY A 198 5.09 -10.24 9.55
C GLY A 198 4.20 -11.18 10.37
N VAL A 199 4.09 -12.41 9.89
CA VAL A 199 3.34 -13.50 10.53
C VAL A 199 4.34 -14.45 11.19
N VAL A 200 4.02 -14.98 12.38
CA VAL A 200 4.80 -16.05 13.03
C VAL A 200 3.97 -17.33 13.05
N LEU A 201 4.48 -18.40 12.45
CA LEU A 201 3.89 -19.74 12.45
C LEU A 201 4.81 -20.67 13.23
N LEU A 202 4.30 -21.27 14.32
CA LEU A 202 5.08 -22.17 15.16
C LEU A 202 4.47 -23.58 15.12
N ASN A 203 5.23 -24.53 14.56
CA ASN A 203 4.91 -25.94 14.41
C ASN A 203 3.52 -26.20 13.80
N VAL A 204 3.09 -25.32 12.90
CA VAL A 204 1.80 -25.45 12.20
C VAL A 204 2.06 -26.06 10.83
N ASP A 205 1.24 -27.01 10.39
CA ASP A 205 1.27 -27.44 9.00
C ASP A 205 0.92 -26.24 8.07
N PRO A 206 1.78 -25.87 7.09
CA PRO A 206 1.50 -24.79 6.15
C PRO A 206 0.15 -24.92 5.43
N GLU A 207 -0.34 -26.14 5.21
CA GLU A 207 -1.65 -26.39 4.57
C GLU A 207 -2.84 -26.07 5.48
N MET A 208 -2.63 -26.04 6.79
CA MET A 208 -3.66 -25.75 7.80
C MET A 208 -3.70 -24.27 8.21
N VAL A 209 -2.82 -23.44 7.66
CA VAL A 209 -2.78 -22.00 7.94
C VAL A 209 -4.00 -21.32 7.30
N PRO A 210 -4.90 -20.69 8.08
CA PRO A 210 -6.07 -20.02 7.53
C PRO A 210 -5.67 -18.89 6.56
N SER A 211 -6.54 -18.61 5.60
CA SER A 211 -6.27 -17.70 4.47
C SER A 211 -5.97 -16.25 4.87
N ASP A 212 -6.26 -15.86 6.11
CA ASP A 212 -5.92 -14.57 6.70
C ASP A 212 -4.46 -14.49 7.21
N LEU A 213 -3.78 -15.63 7.34
CA LEU A 213 -2.38 -15.79 7.77
C LEU A 213 -1.43 -16.25 6.65
N SER A 214 -1.93 -16.66 5.47
CA SER A 214 -1.15 -16.95 4.26
C SER A 214 -1.00 -15.75 3.30
N GLU A 215 -0.22 -15.89 2.21
CA GLU A 215 -0.26 -14.96 1.07
C GLU A 215 -1.72 -14.74 0.65
N ARG A 216 -2.15 -13.47 0.65
CA ARG A 216 -3.55 -13.12 0.44
C ARG A 216 -3.86 -13.07 -1.06
N PRO A 217 -5.01 -13.58 -1.52
CA PRO A 217 -5.44 -13.38 -2.91
C PRO A 217 -5.55 -11.88 -3.18
N LEU A 218 -5.18 -11.47 -4.40
CA LEU A 218 -5.36 -10.08 -4.80
C LEU A 218 -6.86 -9.75 -4.80
N THR A 219 -7.20 -8.71 -4.03
CA THR A 219 -8.49 -8.03 -4.04
C THR A 219 -8.76 -7.41 -5.41
N GLU A 220 -10.03 -7.10 -5.72
CA GLU A 220 -10.39 -6.37 -6.92
C GLU A 220 -9.79 -4.96 -6.93
N ALA A 221 -9.63 -4.33 -5.75
CA ALA A 221 -8.85 -3.10 -5.59
C ALA A 221 -7.40 -3.29 -6.07
N ALA A 222 -6.72 -4.31 -5.55
CA ALA A 222 -5.33 -4.61 -5.92
C ALA A 222 -5.21 -4.98 -7.41
N ARG A 223 -6.11 -5.81 -7.94
CA ARG A 223 -6.13 -6.16 -9.38
C ARG A 223 -6.37 -4.92 -10.24
N GLY A 224 -7.24 -4.02 -9.82
CA GLY A 224 -7.51 -2.74 -10.48
C GLY A 224 -6.27 -1.84 -10.54
N ILE A 225 -5.55 -1.73 -9.42
CA ILE A 225 -4.27 -1.03 -9.36
C ILE A 225 -3.25 -1.69 -10.30
N VAL A 226 -3.18 -3.03 -10.35
CA VAL A 226 -2.25 -3.71 -11.26
C VAL A 226 -2.61 -3.46 -12.73
N ARG A 227 -3.90 -3.52 -13.08
CA ARG A 227 -4.38 -3.17 -14.43
C ARG A 227 -4.07 -1.73 -14.81
N SER A 228 -4.01 -0.82 -13.85
CA SER A 228 -3.73 0.59 -14.11
C SER A 228 -2.32 0.84 -14.65
N GLY A 229 -1.35 -0.03 -14.38
CA GLY A 229 0.06 0.20 -14.71
C GLY A 229 0.75 1.25 -13.83
N ASP A 230 0.21 1.57 -12.65
CA ASP A 230 0.88 2.42 -11.66
C ASP A 230 2.05 1.68 -10.98
N ASN A 231 3.28 1.95 -11.40
CA ASN A 231 4.46 1.21 -10.96
C ASN A 231 4.66 1.22 -9.44
N GLN A 232 4.38 2.35 -8.77
CA GLN A 232 4.62 2.47 -7.33
C GLN A 232 3.61 1.67 -6.52
N LEU A 233 2.33 1.79 -6.86
CA LEU A 233 1.28 1.02 -6.20
C LEU A 233 1.35 -0.47 -6.55
N ILE A 234 1.75 -0.81 -7.78
CA ILE A 234 2.05 -2.19 -8.20
C ILE A 234 3.18 -2.77 -7.35
N ASP A 235 4.27 -2.05 -7.18
CA ASP A 235 5.41 -2.50 -6.37
C ASP A 235 4.99 -2.74 -4.91
N ALA A 236 4.10 -1.90 -4.36
CA ALA A 236 3.55 -2.10 -3.02
C ALA A 236 2.75 -3.40 -2.90
N ILE A 237 1.83 -3.67 -3.85
CA ILE A 237 1.02 -4.89 -3.88
C ILE A 237 1.91 -6.13 -4.07
N ARG A 238 2.86 -6.04 -4.99
CA ARG A 238 3.79 -7.11 -5.33
C ARG A 238 4.64 -7.53 -4.12
N LYS A 239 5.14 -6.58 -3.33
CA LYS A 239 5.89 -6.87 -2.09
C LYS A 239 5.08 -7.62 -1.04
N VAL A 240 3.76 -7.39 -0.97
CA VAL A 240 2.89 -8.00 0.04
C VAL A 240 2.35 -9.37 -0.41
N SER A 241 2.09 -9.56 -1.71
CA SER A 241 1.59 -10.84 -2.26
C SER A 241 2.22 -11.18 -3.62
N PRO A 242 3.52 -11.54 -3.65
CA PRO A 242 4.29 -11.66 -4.88
C PRO A 242 3.81 -12.82 -5.79
N ARG A 243 3.42 -13.96 -5.22
CA ARG A 243 2.88 -15.09 -6.01
C ARG A 243 1.55 -14.73 -6.66
N MET A 244 0.60 -14.21 -5.88
CA MET A 244 -0.73 -13.86 -6.37
C MET A 244 -0.67 -12.72 -7.41
N PHE A 245 0.26 -11.77 -7.22
CA PHE A 245 0.59 -10.77 -8.23
C PHE A 245 1.15 -11.41 -9.50
N GLY A 246 2.15 -12.28 -9.40
CA GLY A 246 2.79 -12.91 -10.56
C GLY A 246 1.82 -13.76 -11.39
N ASP A 247 0.93 -14.51 -10.73
CA ASP A 247 -0.09 -15.30 -11.42
C ASP A 247 -1.14 -14.41 -12.09
N TYR A 248 -1.56 -13.31 -11.44
CA TYR A 248 -2.46 -12.34 -12.06
C TYR A 248 -1.81 -11.59 -13.24
N ALA A 249 -0.56 -11.13 -13.10
CA ALA A 249 0.16 -10.40 -14.13
C ALA A 249 0.33 -11.21 -15.43
N LYS A 250 0.49 -12.55 -15.33
CA LYS A 250 0.51 -13.45 -16.51
C LYS A 250 -0.82 -13.48 -17.28
N THR A 251 -1.94 -13.16 -16.62
CA THR A 251 -3.26 -13.09 -17.26
C THR A 251 -3.50 -11.77 -17.99
N LEU A 252 -2.69 -10.75 -17.72
CA LEU A 252 -2.84 -9.44 -18.33
C LEU A 252 -2.27 -9.42 -19.75
N PRO A 253 -2.91 -8.69 -20.68
CA PRO A 253 -2.32 -8.44 -21.99
C PRO A 253 -0.96 -7.73 -21.84
N PRO A 254 -0.01 -7.93 -22.77
CA PRO A 254 1.25 -7.20 -22.75
C PRO A 254 0.96 -5.69 -22.71
N PRO A 255 1.67 -4.91 -21.87
CA PRO A 255 1.38 -3.50 -21.70
C PRO A 255 1.49 -2.80 -23.05
N ASP A 256 0.43 -2.10 -23.45
CA ASP A 256 0.45 -1.22 -24.60
C ASP A 256 1.54 -0.18 -24.34
N LYS A 257 2.65 -0.27 -25.08
CA LYS A 257 3.62 0.82 -25.11
C LYS A 257 2.90 2.01 -25.67
N GLU A 258 2.59 3.01 -24.83
CA GLU A 258 2.14 4.31 -25.31
C GLU A 258 3.07 4.74 -26.45
N PRO A 259 2.53 5.16 -27.62
CA PRO A 259 3.35 5.54 -28.74
C PRO A 259 4.28 6.69 -28.32
N MET A 260 5.55 6.37 -28.15
CA MET A 260 6.56 7.38 -27.88
C MET A 260 6.80 8.14 -29.19
N LEU A 261 6.44 9.42 -29.23
CA LEU A 261 6.92 10.31 -30.27
C LEU A 261 8.44 10.38 -30.15
N GLN A 262 9.13 9.65 -31.02
CA GLN A 262 10.57 9.72 -31.15
C GLN A 262 10.91 11.07 -31.77
N ARG A 263 11.19 12.08 -30.93
CA ARG A 263 11.58 13.40 -31.38
C ARG A 263 12.96 13.31 -32.02
N ARG A 264 13.02 13.06 -33.33
CA ARG A 264 14.23 13.28 -34.12
C ARG A 264 14.49 14.78 -34.16
N GLN A 265 15.53 15.24 -33.48
CA GLN A 265 16.04 16.59 -33.67
C GLN A 265 16.70 16.68 -35.05
N PRO A 266 16.35 17.67 -35.89
CA PRO A 266 17.18 18.06 -37.01
C PRO A 266 18.55 18.55 -36.46
N PRO A 267 19.69 18.17 -37.06
CA PRO A 267 20.97 18.73 -36.65
C PRO A 267 21.01 20.22 -36.97
N GLY A 268 21.36 21.07 -35.99
CA GLY A 268 21.83 22.43 -36.26
C GLY A 268 20.90 23.61 -35.95
N GLN A 269 19.99 23.53 -34.97
CA GLN A 269 19.40 24.74 -34.37
C GLN A 269 19.72 24.83 -32.89
N VAL A 270 20.60 25.77 -32.54
CA VAL A 270 20.68 26.31 -31.17
C VAL A 270 19.40 27.11 -30.95
N VAL A 271 18.43 26.51 -30.27
CA VAL A 271 17.21 27.21 -29.84
C VAL A 271 17.56 27.97 -28.56
N THR A 272 18.12 29.18 -28.71
CA THR A 272 18.26 30.17 -27.64
C THR A 272 16.92 30.87 -27.38
N ALA A 273 15.91 30.09 -27.01
CA ALA A 273 14.70 30.54 -26.29
C ALA A 273 13.84 29.31 -26.02
N VAL A 274 13.82 28.83 -24.77
CA VAL A 274 12.79 27.88 -24.34
C VAL A 274 11.47 28.65 -24.40
N ALA A 275 10.61 28.32 -25.36
CA ALA A 275 9.27 28.91 -25.43
C ALA A 275 8.56 28.64 -24.08
N PRO A 276 7.90 29.64 -23.48
CA PRO A 276 7.21 29.47 -22.21
C PRO A 276 6.18 28.35 -22.33
N GLN A 277 6.31 27.32 -21.49
CA GLN A 277 5.34 26.25 -21.39
C GLN A 277 4.19 26.73 -20.49
N LEU A 278 2.96 26.50 -20.91
CA LEU A 278 1.81 26.82 -20.07
C LEU A 278 1.61 25.72 -19.03
N MET A 279 1.64 26.11 -17.77
CA MET A 279 1.37 25.24 -16.63
C MET A 279 0.01 25.58 -16.05
N ARG A 280 -0.71 24.58 -15.56
CA ARG A 280 -2.01 24.74 -14.91
C ARG A 280 -1.96 24.17 -13.50
N LEU A 281 -2.59 24.88 -12.57
CA LEU A 281 -2.87 24.38 -11.23
C LEU A 281 -4.24 24.86 -10.78
N ASN A 282 -4.84 24.14 -9.83
CA ASN A 282 -6.04 24.57 -9.15
C ASN A 282 -5.66 25.24 -7.83
N ALA A 283 -6.23 26.41 -7.57
CA ALA A 283 -6.04 27.15 -6.35
C ALA A 283 -7.37 27.26 -5.59
N SER A 284 -7.42 26.69 -4.39
CA SER A 284 -8.51 26.95 -3.44
C SER A 284 -8.11 28.15 -2.58
N VAL A 285 -8.98 29.17 -2.54
CA VAL A 285 -8.75 30.39 -1.76
C VAL A 285 -9.77 30.49 -0.65
N THR A 286 -9.29 30.58 0.60
CA THR A 286 -10.14 30.64 1.79
C THR A 286 -9.73 31.77 2.72
N ASP A 287 -10.66 32.29 3.53
CA ASP A 287 -10.40 33.30 4.55
C ASP A 287 -9.80 32.67 5.84
N ARG A 288 -9.57 33.50 6.87
CA ARG A 288 -9.03 33.06 8.18
C ARG A 288 -9.95 32.09 8.93
N HIS A 289 -11.21 32.00 8.54
CA HIS A 289 -12.21 31.09 9.09
C HIS A 289 -12.40 29.84 8.21
N GLY A 290 -11.56 29.66 7.17
CA GLY A 290 -11.62 28.54 6.23
C GLY A 290 -12.73 28.67 5.18
N ARG A 291 -13.45 29.79 5.13
CA ARG A 291 -14.55 30.00 4.17
C ARG A 291 -13.98 30.41 2.82
N ALA A 292 -14.49 29.81 1.75
CA ALA A 292 -13.94 30.09 0.44
C ALA A 292 -14.28 31.51 -0.08
N ILE A 293 -13.34 32.09 -0.82
CA ILE A 293 -13.42 33.45 -1.36
C ILE A 293 -13.74 33.37 -2.86
N GLY A 294 -14.97 33.72 -3.22
CA GLY A 294 -15.44 33.78 -4.61
C GLY A 294 -15.07 35.08 -5.34
N GLY A 295 -15.22 35.08 -6.67
CA GLY A 295 -15.13 36.27 -7.52
C GLY A 295 -13.72 36.85 -7.74
N MET A 296 -12.66 36.07 -7.51
CA MET A 296 -11.28 36.52 -7.74
C MET A 296 -10.94 36.55 -9.23
N LYS A 297 -10.13 37.53 -9.63
CA LYS A 297 -9.67 37.76 -11.01
C LYS A 297 -8.18 37.46 -11.15
N ALA A 298 -7.67 37.38 -12.38
CA ALA A 298 -6.26 37.09 -12.64
C ALA A 298 -5.28 38.03 -11.90
N GLY A 299 -5.60 39.32 -11.80
CA GLY A 299 -4.79 40.29 -11.06
C GLY A 299 -4.79 40.12 -9.54
N ASP A 300 -5.66 39.26 -8.99
CA ASP A 300 -5.67 38.94 -7.57
C ASP A 300 -4.68 37.85 -7.20
N PHE A 301 -4.00 37.25 -8.19
CA PHE A 301 -3.07 36.13 -8.00
C PHE A 301 -1.65 36.49 -8.44
N THR A 302 -0.68 36.14 -7.60
CA THR A 302 0.74 36.19 -7.94
C THR A 302 1.33 34.80 -7.82
N VAL A 303 1.87 34.26 -8.91
CA VAL A 303 2.49 32.92 -8.94
C VAL A 303 4.00 33.06 -8.85
N TYR A 304 4.62 32.30 -7.96
CA TYR A 304 6.06 32.14 -7.84
C TYR A 304 6.43 30.70 -8.13
N GLU A 305 7.38 30.48 -9.03
CA GLU A 305 7.97 29.18 -9.32
C GLU A 305 9.47 29.24 -8.99
N ASN A 306 9.92 28.36 -8.10
CA ASN A 306 11.30 28.32 -7.61
C ASN A 306 11.79 29.68 -7.08
N GLY A 307 10.88 30.49 -6.53
CA GLY A 307 11.17 31.82 -6.00
C GLY A 307 11.10 32.96 -7.03
N THR A 308 10.94 32.66 -8.31
CA THR A 308 10.78 33.67 -9.37
C THR A 308 9.31 33.88 -9.70
N GLU A 309 8.88 35.13 -9.79
CA GLU A 309 7.52 35.46 -10.21
C GLU A 309 7.27 35.03 -11.66
N ARG A 310 6.08 34.46 -11.90
CA ARG A 310 5.64 33.98 -13.20
C ARG A 310 4.39 34.71 -13.64
N THR A 311 4.33 35.01 -14.94
CA THR A 311 3.18 35.65 -15.54
C THR A 311 1.98 34.71 -15.52
N VAL A 312 0.95 35.10 -14.79
CA VAL A 312 -0.37 34.46 -14.82
C VAL A 312 -1.03 34.84 -16.14
N THR A 313 -1.33 33.86 -16.97
CA THR A 313 -1.91 34.08 -18.30
C THR A 313 -3.43 34.00 -18.26
N ASN A 314 -3.99 33.17 -17.38
CA ASN A 314 -5.43 33.02 -17.25
C ASN A 314 -5.83 32.58 -15.84
N VAL A 315 -6.94 33.10 -15.35
CA VAL A 315 -7.61 32.64 -14.13
C VAL A 315 -9.09 32.54 -14.42
N VAL A 316 -9.61 31.31 -14.33
CA VAL A 316 -11.03 31.04 -14.60
C VAL A 316 -11.69 30.60 -13.29
N PRO A 317 -12.78 31.28 -12.85
CA PRO A 317 -13.64 30.77 -11.80
C PRO A 317 -14.26 29.47 -12.31
N THR A 318 -14.08 28.39 -11.58
CA THR A 318 -14.33 27.08 -12.18
C THR A 318 -15.80 26.71 -12.03
N GLN A 319 -16.61 27.06 -13.04
CA GLN A 319 -18.02 26.62 -13.16
C GLN A 319 -18.16 25.20 -13.74
N GLU A 320 -17.05 24.58 -14.13
CA GLU A 320 -17.04 23.21 -14.63
C GLU A 320 -17.47 22.23 -13.53
N PRO A 321 -18.35 21.27 -13.83
CA PRO A 321 -18.76 20.25 -12.86
C PRO A 321 -17.60 19.41 -12.36
N PHE A 322 -17.75 18.85 -11.16
CA PHE A 322 -16.77 17.90 -10.64
C PHE A 322 -17.10 16.47 -11.00
N ASN A 323 -16.04 15.68 -11.12
CA ASN A 323 -16.08 14.23 -11.00
C ASN A 323 -15.72 13.87 -9.56
N LEU A 324 -16.70 13.40 -8.81
CA LEU A 324 -16.54 13.09 -7.41
C LEU A 324 -16.73 11.61 -7.14
N VAL A 325 -15.79 11.02 -6.43
CA VAL A 325 -15.93 9.67 -5.88
C VAL A 325 -16.34 9.80 -4.43
N LEU A 326 -17.53 9.29 -4.11
CA LEU A 326 -17.96 9.10 -2.74
C LEU A 326 -17.47 7.72 -2.29
N LEU A 327 -16.44 7.71 -1.46
CA LEU A 327 -15.78 6.50 -0.97
C LEU A 327 -16.31 6.19 0.44
N LEU A 328 -17.10 5.12 0.55
CA LEU A 328 -17.85 4.75 1.76
C LEU A 328 -17.22 3.55 2.46
N ASP A 329 -16.80 3.73 3.70
CA ASP A 329 -16.40 2.63 4.59
C ASP A 329 -17.64 1.91 5.09
N VAL A 330 -17.70 0.61 4.82
CA VAL A 330 -18.79 -0.28 5.22
C VAL A 330 -18.25 -1.46 6.01
N SER A 331 -17.10 -1.30 6.66
CA SER A 331 -16.47 -2.32 7.49
C SER A 331 -17.27 -2.61 8.78
N GLY A 332 -16.82 -3.62 9.54
CA GLY A 332 -17.50 -4.08 10.77
C GLY A 332 -17.75 -3.00 11.82
N SER A 333 -17.04 -1.88 11.79
CA SER A 333 -17.24 -0.76 12.73
C SER A 333 -18.57 -0.02 12.51
N VAL A 334 -19.20 -0.18 11.34
CA VAL A 334 -20.50 0.42 10.99
C VAL A 334 -21.59 -0.62 10.69
N GLU A 335 -21.34 -1.91 10.94
CA GLU A 335 -22.25 -3.02 10.58
C GLU A 335 -23.67 -2.84 11.12
N GLU A 336 -23.80 -2.59 12.42
CA GLU A 336 -25.09 -2.30 13.07
C GLU A 336 -25.68 -0.91 12.74
N ARG A 337 -24.97 -0.14 11.91
CA ARG A 337 -25.17 1.30 11.74
C ARG A 337 -25.17 1.71 10.27
N ILE A 338 -25.35 0.74 9.37
CA ILE A 338 -25.28 0.94 7.93
C ILE A 338 -26.32 1.94 7.41
N ASP A 339 -27.51 1.99 8.02
CA ASP A 339 -28.56 2.94 7.64
C ASP A 339 -28.14 4.40 7.87
N PHE A 340 -27.28 4.65 8.86
CA PHE A 340 -26.69 5.95 9.05
C PHE A 340 -25.75 6.31 7.89
N ILE A 341 -24.89 5.39 7.45
CA ILE A 341 -23.98 5.61 6.31
C ILE A 341 -24.77 5.84 5.03
N ARG A 342 -25.81 5.04 4.77
CA ARG A 342 -26.72 5.22 3.63
C ARG A 342 -27.39 6.59 3.67
N LYS A 343 -27.93 6.99 4.83
CA LYS A 343 -28.56 8.31 4.99
C LYS A 343 -27.54 9.44 4.79
N ALA A 344 -26.37 9.33 5.41
CA ALA A 344 -25.29 10.31 5.30
C ALA A 344 -24.85 10.49 3.84
N ALA A 345 -24.73 9.41 3.08
CA ALA A 345 -24.44 9.45 1.66
C ALA A 345 -25.57 10.14 0.86
N ARG A 346 -26.85 9.83 1.14
CA ARG A 346 -28.00 10.52 0.51
C ARG A 346 -28.01 12.02 0.79
N ASP A 347 -27.73 12.41 2.04
CA ASP A 347 -27.64 13.82 2.42
C ASP A 347 -26.55 14.54 1.61
N PHE A 348 -25.38 13.91 1.41
CA PHE A 348 -24.33 14.45 0.56
C PHE A 348 -24.76 14.58 -0.92
N LEU A 349 -25.43 13.57 -1.47
CA LEU A 349 -25.96 13.61 -2.84
C LEU A 349 -26.94 14.78 -3.07
N ASN A 350 -27.72 15.13 -2.04
CA ASN A 350 -28.65 16.26 -2.07
C ASN A 350 -27.96 17.62 -1.96
N THR A 351 -26.78 17.69 -1.32
CA THR A 351 -25.98 18.93 -1.22
C THR A 351 -25.17 19.20 -2.49
N ALA A 352 -24.75 18.16 -3.22
CA ALA A 352 -23.97 18.29 -4.45
C ALA A 352 -24.73 18.99 -5.60
N SER A 353 -24.00 19.59 -6.56
CA SER A 353 -24.65 20.20 -7.73
C SER A 353 -25.35 19.14 -8.58
N PRO A 354 -26.51 19.41 -9.20
CA PRO A 354 -27.11 18.51 -10.18
C PRO A 354 -26.21 18.22 -11.39
N GLN A 355 -25.24 19.09 -11.67
CA GLN A 355 -24.30 18.93 -12.77
C GLN A 355 -23.08 18.07 -12.41
N ASP A 356 -22.79 17.86 -11.11
CA ASP A 356 -21.61 17.10 -10.69
C ASP A 356 -21.82 15.60 -10.96
N ARG A 357 -20.84 14.97 -11.61
CA ARG A 357 -20.85 13.52 -11.82
C ARG A 357 -20.33 12.84 -10.56
N ILE A 358 -21.12 11.95 -9.97
CA ILE A 358 -20.75 11.22 -8.75
C ILE A 358 -20.66 9.73 -9.07
N SER A 359 -19.57 9.11 -8.66
CA SER A 359 -19.42 7.65 -8.53
C SER A 359 -19.47 7.28 -7.05
N ILE A 360 -20.09 6.14 -6.73
CA ILE A 360 -20.12 5.61 -5.36
C ILE A 360 -19.32 4.31 -5.35
N ILE A 361 -18.31 4.26 -4.49
CA ILE A 361 -17.51 3.07 -4.22
C ILE A 361 -17.61 2.82 -2.73
N SER A 362 -17.98 1.60 -2.36
CA SER A 362 -17.94 1.15 -0.96
C SER A 362 -16.74 0.24 -0.76
N PHE A 363 -16.20 0.17 0.46
CA PHE A 363 -15.09 -0.71 0.77
C PHE A 363 -15.20 -1.32 2.18
N ARG A 364 -14.67 -2.53 2.28
CA ARG A 364 -14.44 -3.28 3.53
C ARG A 364 -13.10 -4.02 3.42
N ASP A 365 -13.08 -5.34 3.28
CA ASP A 365 -11.90 -6.12 2.89
C ASP A 365 -11.53 -5.97 1.40
N ASP A 366 -12.48 -5.56 0.56
CA ASP A 366 -12.31 -5.23 -0.85
C ASP A 366 -13.21 -4.05 -1.25
N ILE A 367 -13.03 -3.52 -2.45
CA ILE A 367 -13.88 -2.49 -3.06
C ILE A 367 -15.09 -3.10 -3.75
N GLN A 368 -16.19 -2.36 -3.76
CA GLN A 368 -17.36 -2.62 -4.59
C GLN A 368 -17.79 -1.32 -5.28
N LEU A 369 -17.81 -1.32 -6.61
CA LEU A 369 -18.36 -0.23 -7.41
C LEU A 369 -19.89 -0.30 -7.34
N ILE A 370 -20.48 0.62 -6.59
CA ILE A 370 -21.94 0.72 -6.40
C ILE A 370 -22.58 1.45 -7.57
N SER A 371 -21.92 2.49 -8.07
CA SER A 371 -22.29 3.20 -9.29
C SER A 371 -21.09 3.85 -9.94
N ASP A 372 -21.02 3.76 -11.26
CA ASP A 372 -20.11 4.58 -12.07
C ASP A 372 -20.56 6.07 -12.06
N PHE A 373 -19.73 6.96 -12.59
CA PHE A 373 -19.97 8.39 -12.65
C PHE A 373 -21.27 8.75 -13.36
N THR A 374 -22.19 9.37 -12.62
CA THR A 374 -23.48 9.83 -13.16
C THR A 374 -23.98 11.11 -12.48
N THR A 375 -24.84 11.84 -13.16
CA THR A 375 -25.60 12.97 -12.59
C THR A 375 -26.97 12.54 -12.03
N ASP A 376 -27.38 11.29 -12.26
CA ASP A 376 -28.68 10.77 -11.79
C ASP A 376 -28.67 10.50 -10.27
N ARG A 377 -29.12 11.49 -9.51
CA ARG A 377 -29.22 11.41 -8.05
C ARG A 377 -30.22 10.35 -7.56
N GLN A 378 -31.26 10.05 -8.34
CA GLN A 378 -32.25 9.05 -7.93
C GLN A 378 -31.69 7.65 -8.06
N LEU A 379 -30.97 7.38 -9.17
CA LEU A 379 -30.23 6.13 -9.35
C LEU A 379 -29.21 5.92 -8.22
N LEU A 380 -28.37 6.93 -7.95
CA LEU A 380 -27.36 6.89 -6.89
C LEU A 380 -28.00 6.62 -5.52
N SER A 381 -29.10 7.31 -5.22
CA SER A 381 -29.85 7.17 -3.98
C SER A 381 -30.40 5.75 -3.82
N LYS A 382 -30.96 5.15 -4.88
CA LYS A 382 -31.45 3.76 -4.87
C LYS A 382 -30.31 2.74 -4.71
N LYS A 383 -29.17 2.99 -5.35
CA LYS A 383 -28.00 2.11 -5.28
C LYS A 383 -27.39 1.99 -3.88
N LEU A 384 -27.57 2.99 -3.02
CA LEU A 384 -27.14 2.94 -1.63
C LEU A 384 -27.85 1.84 -0.81
N ASP A 385 -29.03 1.40 -1.23
CA ASP A 385 -29.76 0.32 -0.54
C ASP A 385 -29.13 -1.06 -0.78
N GLU A 386 -28.30 -1.20 -1.81
CA GLU A 386 -27.59 -2.45 -2.17
C GLU A 386 -26.32 -2.67 -1.34
N ILE A 387 -25.93 -1.68 -0.51
CA ILE A 387 -24.70 -1.72 0.27
C ILE A 387 -24.89 -2.55 1.54
N GLU A 388 -24.06 -3.57 1.72
CA GLU A 388 -23.98 -4.36 2.95
C GLU A 388 -22.71 -4.00 3.73
N ALA A 389 -22.76 -4.18 5.05
CA ALA A 389 -21.65 -3.85 5.93
C ALA A 389 -21.12 -5.08 6.67
N GLY A 390 -19.85 -5.01 7.07
CA GLY A 390 -19.16 -6.06 7.82
C GLY A 390 -17.74 -6.29 7.33
N GLY A 391 -16.95 -7.00 8.13
CA GLY A 391 -15.60 -7.41 7.76
C GLY A 391 -14.49 -6.36 8.02
N PRO A 392 -13.24 -6.67 7.62
CA PRO A 392 -12.07 -5.80 7.79
C PRO A 392 -12.14 -4.45 7.06
N THR A 393 -11.09 -3.63 7.22
CA THR A 393 -11.00 -2.28 6.65
C THR A 393 -9.72 -2.13 5.82
N ALA A 394 -9.86 -2.16 4.48
CA ALA A 394 -8.79 -1.99 3.48
C ALA A 394 -8.87 -0.59 2.85
N PHE A 395 -8.80 0.44 3.70
CA PHE A 395 -8.99 1.83 3.30
C PHE A 395 -7.92 2.32 2.31
N TYR A 396 -6.65 2.02 2.57
CA TYR A 396 -5.57 2.49 1.69
C TYR A 396 -5.64 1.86 0.30
N ASP A 397 -5.99 0.58 0.20
CA ASP A 397 -6.22 -0.08 -1.08
C ASP A 397 -7.39 0.54 -1.83
N ALA A 398 -8.48 0.85 -1.13
CA ALA A 398 -9.64 1.47 -1.72
C ALA A 398 -9.34 2.86 -2.29
N LEU A 399 -8.65 3.71 -1.52
CA LEU A 399 -8.25 5.03 -2.01
C LEU A 399 -7.21 4.92 -3.13
N ALA A 400 -6.22 4.04 -3.01
CA ALA A 400 -5.23 3.81 -4.07
C ALA A 400 -5.89 3.32 -5.37
N TYR A 401 -6.87 2.42 -5.27
CA TYR A 401 -7.67 1.97 -6.41
C TYR A 401 -8.38 3.14 -7.09
N VAL A 402 -9.06 3.99 -6.31
CA VAL A 402 -9.76 5.18 -6.83
C VAL A 402 -8.81 6.10 -7.61
N LEU A 403 -7.62 6.35 -7.08
CA LEU A 403 -6.60 7.18 -7.73
C LEU A 403 -6.06 6.54 -9.01
N ALA A 404 -5.82 5.22 -8.99
CA ALA A 404 -5.14 4.50 -10.05
C ALA A 404 -6.05 4.12 -11.23
N ASP A 405 -7.35 3.88 -11.01
CA ASP A 405 -8.26 3.38 -12.04
C ASP A 405 -9.35 4.41 -12.45
N PRO A 406 -10.40 4.69 -11.66
CA PRO A 406 -11.47 5.58 -12.11
C PRO A 406 -11.00 7.02 -12.30
N LEU A 407 -10.16 7.58 -11.42
CA LEU A 407 -9.68 8.96 -11.57
C LEU A 407 -8.58 9.12 -12.60
N LYS A 408 -7.77 8.08 -12.83
CA LYS A 408 -6.71 8.10 -13.86
C LYS A 408 -7.30 8.33 -15.26
N LYS A 409 -8.48 7.77 -15.55
CA LYS A 409 -9.22 7.96 -16.81
C LYS A 409 -9.73 9.38 -17.02
N LEU A 410 -9.83 10.16 -15.93
CA LEU A 410 -10.32 11.53 -15.90
C LEU A 410 -9.17 12.54 -15.69
N ARG A 411 -7.92 12.14 -15.98
CA ARG A 411 -6.75 13.02 -15.87
C ARG A 411 -6.94 14.29 -16.70
N GLY A 412 -6.72 15.44 -16.06
CA GLY A 412 -6.93 16.76 -16.64
C GLY A 412 -8.32 17.35 -16.36
N GLU A 413 -9.28 16.54 -15.92
CA GLU A 413 -10.56 17.00 -15.39
C GLU A 413 -10.49 17.27 -13.88
N ARG A 414 -11.53 17.92 -13.35
CA ARG A 414 -11.64 18.23 -11.92
C ARG A 414 -12.13 17.01 -11.16
N THR A 415 -11.24 16.41 -10.38
CA THR A 415 -11.53 15.21 -9.62
C THR A 415 -11.42 15.44 -8.11
N ALA A 416 -12.34 14.85 -7.36
CA ALA A 416 -12.32 14.86 -5.91
C ALA A 416 -12.76 13.51 -5.34
N VAL A 417 -12.26 13.18 -4.16
CA VAL A 417 -12.69 12.03 -3.38
C VAL A 417 -13.21 12.53 -2.04
N VAL A 418 -14.44 12.20 -1.71
CA VAL A 418 -15.02 12.39 -0.37
C VAL A 418 -15.01 11.04 0.31
N VAL A 419 -14.22 10.91 1.37
CA VAL A 419 -14.08 9.67 2.12
C VAL A 419 -14.92 9.76 3.38
N MET A 420 -15.79 8.78 3.60
CA MET A 420 -16.51 8.59 4.86
C MET A 420 -16.03 7.30 5.51
N SER A 421 -15.33 7.41 6.64
CA SER A 421 -14.69 6.28 7.33
C SER A 421 -14.44 6.64 8.80
N ASP A 422 -14.00 5.69 9.64
CA ASP A 422 -13.38 5.98 10.93
C ASP A 422 -11.85 6.18 10.82
N GLY A 423 -11.26 5.85 9.67
CA GLY A 423 -9.86 6.06 9.30
C GLY A 423 -8.89 4.95 9.73
N ASP A 424 -9.36 3.86 10.34
CA ASP A 424 -8.52 2.80 10.89
C ASP A 424 -8.27 1.65 9.89
N ASP A 425 -7.25 1.80 9.04
CA ASP A 425 -6.81 0.75 8.12
C ASP A 425 -6.17 -0.45 8.83
N ASN A 426 -6.60 -1.67 8.47
CA ASN A 426 -6.11 -2.91 9.06
C ASN A 426 -5.88 -4.06 8.07
N LYS A 427 -6.32 -3.93 6.80
CA LYS A 427 -6.26 -5.01 5.81
C LYS A 427 -5.50 -4.67 4.52
N SER A 428 -5.14 -3.41 4.27
CA SER A 428 -4.58 -2.99 2.97
C SER A 428 -3.24 -3.65 2.60
N PHE A 429 -3.04 -3.89 1.30
CA PHE A 429 -1.75 -4.20 0.67
C PHE A 429 -0.88 -2.93 0.55
N VAL A 430 -1.47 -1.81 0.16
CA VAL A 430 -0.78 -0.54 -0.06
C VAL A 430 -0.41 0.11 1.28
N PRO A 431 0.87 0.45 1.52
CA PRO A 431 1.27 1.17 2.72
C PRO A 431 0.98 2.67 2.58
N PHE A 432 0.64 3.31 3.70
CA PHE A 432 0.29 4.75 3.73
C PHE A 432 1.28 5.70 3.02
N PRO A 433 2.62 5.53 3.10
CA PRO A 433 3.54 6.39 2.35
C PRO A 433 3.38 6.30 0.83
N ALA A 434 3.17 5.10 0.27
CA ALA A 434 2.95 4.91 -1.16
C ALA A 434 1.63 5.54 -1.61
N LEU A 435 0.59 5.46 -0.77
CA LEU A 435 -0.68 6.14 -1.00
C LEU A 435 -0.52 7.66 -1.07
N LEU A 436 0.27 8.28 -0.18
CA LEU A 436 0.52 9.73 -0.21
C LEU A 436 1.24 10.18 -1.47
N GLU A 437 2.15 9.37 -1.98
CA GLU A 437 2.88 9.64 -3.21
C GLU A 437 1.94 9.57 -4.43
N ALA A 438 1.20 8.47 -4.58
CA ALA A 438 0.20 8.32 -5.63
C ALA A 438 -0.87 9.43 -5.59
N LEU A 439 -1.27 9.85 -4.38
CA LEU A 439 -2.20 10.98 -4.21
C LEU A 439 -1.59 12.28 -4.75
N SER A 440 -0.33 12.55 -4.42
CA SER A 440 0.39 13.74 -4.88
C SER A 440 0.57 13.74 -6.41
N GLU A 441 0.72 12.58 -7.04
CA GLU A 441 0.80 12.45 -8.50
C GLU A 441 -0.56 12.57 -9.20
N SER A 442 -1.64 12.13 -8.56
CA SER A 442 -2.99 12.12 -9.14
C SER A 442 -3.56 13.53 -9.38
N GLY A 443 -3.18 14.50 -8.54
CA GLY A 443 -3.78 15.84 -8.53
C GLY A 443 -5.24 15.90 -8.02
N ALA A 444 -5.81 14.79 -7.55
CA ALA A 444 -7.17 14.73 -7.01
C ALA A 444 -7.26 15.38 -5.62
N LEU A 445 -8.35 16.09 -5.33
CA LEU A 445 -8.64 16.62 -4.00
C LEU A 445 -9.22 15.51 -3.11
N VAL A 446 -8.71 15.31 -1.90
CA VAL A 446 -9.25 14.32 -0.95
C VAL A 446 -9.79 15.02 0.29
N TYR A 447 -11.04 14.70 0.63
CA TYR A 447 -11.76 15.20 1.79
C TYR A 447 -12.09 14.03 2.72
N PRO A 448 -11.26 13.75 3.73
CA PRO A 448 -11.57 12.73 4.73
C PRO A 448 -12.55 13.28 5.76
N LEU A 449 -13.75 12.70 5.81
CA LEU A 449 -14.81 12.96 6.78
C LEU A 449 -14.84 11.79 7.75
N TYR A 450 -14.13 11.93 8.85
CA TYR A 450 -13.94 10.84 9.79
C TYR A 450 -15.03 10.82 10.85
N VAL A 451 -15.83 9.76 10.86
CA VAL A 451 -16.99 9.58 11.73
C VAL A 451 -16.71 8.44 12.71
N PRO A 452 -16.44 8.73 13.99
CA PRO A 452 -16.31 7.68 14.99
C PRO A 452 -17.63 6.92 15.16
N SER A 453 -17.57 5.59 15.20
CA SER A 453 -18.75 4.75 15.25
C SER A 453 -19.65 5.05 16.45
N GLY A 454 -19.08 5.52 17.56
CA GLY A 454 -19.79 5.86 18.79
C GLY A 454 -20.72 7.08 18.70
N LEU A 455 -20.59 7.92 17.67
CA LEU A 455 -21.48 9.06 17.44
C LEU A 455 -22.74 8.73 16.67
N ILE A 456 -22.79 7.54 16.08
CA ILE A 456 -23.95 7.13 15.30
C ILE A 456 -25.08 6.78 16.30
N PRO A 457 -26.31 7.32 16.16
CA PRO A 457 -27.35 7.13 17.18
C PRO A 457 -27.75 5.66 17.38
N GLU A 458 -27.97 5.22 18.63
CA GLU A 458 -28.54 3.90 18.95
C GLU A 458 -29.94 3.71 18.34
N ALA A 459 -30.69 4.79 18.13
CA ALA A 459 -32.00 4.76 17.47
C ALA A 459 -31.94 4.32 15.99
N SER A 460 -30.74 4.32 15.39
CA SER A 460 -30.47 3.82 14.04
C SER A 460 -30.08 2.34 14.01
N VAL A 461 -30.14 1.65 15.17
CA VAL A 461 -29.73 0.25 15.34
C VAL A 461 -30.97 -0.61 15.64
N PRO A 462 -31.30 -1.65 14.84
CA PRO A 462 -32.28 -2.65 15.23
C PRO A 462 -31.77 -3.37 16.47
N ARG A 463 -32.48 -3.30 17.61
CA ARG A 463 -32.04 -3.86 18.91
C ARG A 463 -31.66 -5.34 18.78
N PRO A 464 -30.37 -5.71 18.93
CA PRO A 464 -29.98 -7.10 19.14
C PRO A 464 -29.91 -7.37 20.65
N GLU A 465 -30.42 -8.52 21.08
CA GLU A 465 -30.00 -9.10 22.35
C GLU A 465 -28.54 -9.56 22.22
N VAL A 466 -27.73 -9.35 23.26
CA VAL A 466 -26.48 -10.06 23.62
C VAL A 466 -25.11 -9.37 23.37
N THR A 467 -24.37 -9.30 24.49
CA THR A 467 -22.94 -9.07 24.78
C THR A 467 -22.16 -7.90 24.14
N ILE A 468 -21.76 -6.96 24.99
CA ILE A 468 -20.72 -5.96 24.74
C ILE A 468 -19.37 -6.67 24.68
N ASP A 469 -18.86 -6.95 23.48
CA ASP A 469 -17.46 -7.33 23.27
C ASP A 469 -16.54 -6.12 23.57
N PRO A 470 -15.53 -6.23 24.45
CA PRO A 470 -14.57 -5.16 24.74
C PRO A 470 -13.73 -4.70 23.53
N LEU A 471 -13.79 -5.38 22.37
CA LEU A 471 -13.26 -4.88 21.10
C LEU A 471 -14.10 -3.73 20.50
N ARG A 472 -15.39 -3.71 20.79
CA ARG A 472 -16.37 -2.78 20.20
C ARG A 472 -16.22 -1.35 20.72
N SER A 473 -15.72 -1.20 21.95
CA SER A 473 -15.49 0.10 22.58
C SER A 473 -14.33 0.91 21.97
N ARG A 474 -13.44 0.26 21.20
CA ARG A 474 -12.31 0.93 20.52
C ARG A 474 -12.71 1.69 19.26
N TYR A 475 -13.77 1.24 18.57
CA TYR A 475 -14.30 1.92 17.37
C TYR A 475 -15.22 3.10 17.72
N LEU A 476 -15.44 3.37 19.02
CA LEU A 476 -16.31 4.46 19.46
C LEU A 476 -15.66 5.84 19.30
N THR A 477 -14.34 5.92 19.10
CA THR A 477 -13.57 7.17 19.04
C THR A 477 -12.50 7.12 17.95
N LEU A 478 -12.23 8.26 17.30
CA LEU A 478 -11.13 8.37 16.33
C LEU A 478 -9.78 8.15 17.02
N THR A 479 -8.94 7.29 16.46
CA THR A 479 -7.58 7.08 16.97
C THR A 479 -6.69 8.28 16.63
N THR A 480 -5.67 8.55 17.46
CA THR A 480 -4.68 9.60 17.17
C THR A 480 -4.00 9.37 15.81
N ARG A 481 -3.78 8.10 15.45
CA ARG A 481 -3.24 7.72 14.15
C ARG A 481 -4.18 8.10 13.00
N ALA A 482 -5.46 7.73 13.09
CA ALA A 482 -6.44 8.08 12.07
C ALA A 482 -6.51 9.61 11.87
N GLU A 483 -6.56 10.39 12.96
CA GLU A 483 -6.57 11.85 12.85
C GLU A 483 -5.32 12.41 12.15
N GLU A 484 -4.14 11.90 12.48
CA GLU A 484 -2.88 12.32 11.84
C GLU A 484 -2.84 11.96 10.36
N GLU A 485 -3.25 10.74 10.00
CA GLU A 485 -3.26 10.26 8.62
C GLU A 485 -4.30 10.99 7.76
N GLY A 486 -5.50 11.21 8.28
CA GLY A 486 -6.53 12.03 7.62
C GLY A 486 -6.03 13.45 7.33
N ARG A 487 -5.34 14.09 8.28
CA ARG A 487 -4.71 15.40 8.06
C ARG A 487 -3.62 15.35 6.98
N LYS A 488 -2.81 14.30 6.94
CA LYS A 488 -1.76 14.13 5.91
C LYS A 488 -2.36 13.94 4.52
N LEU A 489 -3.43 13.16 4.37
CA LEU A 489 -4.15 12.98 3.10
C LEU A 489 -4.73 14.31 2.59
N ALA A 490 -5.42 15.04 3.46
CA ALA A 490 -5.96 16.36 3.12
C ALA A 490 -4.85 17.35 2.74
N ALA A 491 -3.75 17.38 3.51
CA ALA A 491 -2.63 18.27 3.22
C ALA A 491 -1.91 17.94 1.90
N ALA A 492 -1.70 16.65 1.61
CA ALA A 492 -1.02 16.21 0.38
C ALA A 492 -1.85 16.49 -0.88
N SER A 493 -3.18 16.37 -0.79
CA SER A 493 -4.10 16.65 -1.90
C SER A 493 -4.47 18.13 -2.05
N GLY A 494 -4.29 18.94 -0.99
CA GLY A 494 -4.82 20.31 -0.92
C GLY A 494 -6.28 20.40 -0.47
N GLY A 495 -6.90 19.28 -0.06
CA GLY A 495 -8.23 19.20 0.52
C GLY A 495 -8.29 19.61 2.00
N VAL A 496 -9.36 19.19 2.69
CA VAL A 496 -9.60 19.49 4.12
C VAL A 496 -10.01 18.24 4.87
N TYR A 497 -9.43 18.06 6.05
CA TYR A 497 -9.79 17.01 6.99
C TYR A 497 -10.92 17.46 7.92
N TYR A 498 -12.00 16.68 8.00
CA TYR A 498 -13.16 16.96 8.84
C TYR A 498 -13.32 15.88 9.93
N PRO A 499 -12.92 16.16 11.17
CA PRO A 499 -13.23 15.29 12.30
C PRO A 499 -14.70 15.50 12.71
N ILE A 500 -15.57 14.53 12.43
CA ILE A 500 -16.99 14.63 12.75
C ILE A 500 -17.17 14.24 14.22
N ARG A 501 -17.55 15.21 15.06
CA ARG A 501 -17.74 15.01 16.51
C ARG A 501 -19.19 14.92 16.94
N ARG A 502 -20.11 15.31 16.05
CA ARG A 502 -21.56 15.22 16.21
C ARG A 502 -22.21 15.27 14.84
N LEU A 503 -23.45 14.81 14.74
CA LEU A 503 -24.22 14.77 13.49
C LEU A 503 -24.29 16.12 12.76
N GLY A 504 -24.45 17.22 13.50
CA GLY A 504 -24.50 18.56 12.90
C GLY A 504 -23.18 19.02 12.27
N ASP A 505 -22.05 18.39 12.58
CA ASP A 505 -20.76 18.70 11.93
C ASP A 505 -20.68 18.06 10.54
N LEU A 506 -21.40 16.96 10.30
CA LEU A 506 -21.40 16.26 9.01
C LEU A 506 -22.05 17.10 7.91
N GLN A 507 -23.24 17.65 8.16
CA GLN A 507 -23.90 18.53 7.19
C GLN A 507 -23.05 19.77 6.89
N ARG A 508 -22.43 20.38 7.92
CA ARG A 508 -21.52 21.51 7.72
C ARG A 508 -20.31 21.13 6.88
N ALA A 509 -19.76 19.93 7.07
CA ALA A 509 -18.65 19.43 6.26
C ALA A 509 -19.09 19.27 4.79
N TYR A 510 -20.28 18.73 4.52
CA TYR A 510 -20.79 18.61 3.14
C TYR A 510 -20.96 19.97 2.46
N ASP A 511 -21.58 20.92 3.14
CA ASP A 511 -21.79 22.26 2.60
C ASP A 511 -20.45 22.95 2.31
N ASP A 512 -19.47 22.79 3.20
CA ASP A 512 -18.12 23.34 3.03
C ASP A 512 -17.34 22.64 1.92
N VAL A 513 -17.41 21.31 1.80
CA VAL A 513 -16.79 20.56 0.69
C VAL A 513 -17.35 21.04 -0.65
N VAL A 514 -18.68 21.10 -0.82
CA VAL A 514 -19.31 21.55 -2.07
C VAL A 514 -18.95 23.01 -2.36
N LEU A 515 -18.90 23.87 -1.33
CA LEU A 515 -18.47 25.25 -1.49
C LEU A 515 -17.01 25.33 -1.99
N GLN A 516 -16.08 24.62 -1.33
CA GLN A 516 -14.66 24.62 -1.69
C GLN A 516 -14.41 24.12 -3.10
N LEU A 517 -15.10 23.05 -3.49
CA LEU A 517 -15.08 22.53 -4.85
C LEU A 517 -15.48 23.65 -5.84
N ARG A 518 -16.59 24.36 -5.60
CA ARG A 518 -17.09 25.42 -6.51
C ARG A 518 -16.23 26.69 -6.55
N THR A 519 -15.47 26.97 -5.50
CA THR A 519 -14.68 28.21 -5.39
C THR A 519 -13.22 28.06 -5.76
N ALA A 520 -12.79 26.89 -6.23
CA ALA A 520 -11.44 26.73 -6.74
C ALA A 520 -11.28 27.49 -8.07
N TYR A 521 -10.10 28.07 -8.28
CA TYR A 521 -9.71 28.77 -9.50
C TYR A 521 -8.72 27.93 -10.27
N THR A 522 -8.94 27.79 -11.57
CA THR A 522 -7.90 27.24 -12.46
C THR A 522 -6.96 28.36 -12.85
N ILE A 523 -5.71 28.30 -12.38
CA ILE A 523 -4.66 29.27 -12.68
C ILE A 523 -3.74 28.68 -13.74
N THR A 524 -3.63 29.37 -14.87
CA THR A 524 -2.64 29.07 -15.91
C THR A 524 -1.53 30.10 -15.86
N TYR A 525 -0.27 29.66 -15.88
CA TYR A 525 0.89 30.54 -15.84
C TYR A 525 1.98 30.07 -16.81
N ALA A 526 2.79 31.01 -17.28
CA ALA A 526 3.92 30.71 -18.16
C ALA A 526 5.15 30.26 -17.35
N SER A 527 5.64 29.05 -17.62
CA SER A 527 6.85 28.49 -17.02
C SER A 527 8.00 28.45 -18.01
N ASN A 528 9.18 28.86 -17.56
CA ASN A 528 10.43 28.80 -18.33
C ASN A 528 11.37 27.68 -17.80
N SER A 529 10.85 26.78 -16.97
CA SER A 529 11.63 25.72 -16.32
C SER A 529 11.65 24.42 -17.15
N THR A 530 12.76 23.68 -17.11
CA THR A 530 12.92 22.42 -17.86
C THR A 530 11.98 21.31 -17.34
N PRO A 531 11.40 20.46 -18.21
CA PRO A 531 10.36 19.48 -17.84
C PRO A 531 10.69 18.55 -16.67
N SER A 532 11.96 18.21 -16.45
CA SER A 532 12.41 17.14 -15.52
C SER A 532 12.73 17.59 -14.08
N GLY A 533 12.60 18.88 -13.74
CA GLY A 533 12.94 19.39 -12.42
C GLY A 533 11.79 19.34 -11.41
N ASN A 534 12.09 19.06 -10.14
CA ASN A 534 11.15 19.21 -9.02
C ASN A 534 10.77 20.71 -8.88
N ARG A 535 9.51 21.07 -9.16
CA ARG A 535 9.04 22.47 -9.20
C ARG A 535 8.40 22.88 -7.89
N ARG A 536 8.91 23.94 -7.25
CA ARG A 536 8.27 24.53 -6.08
C ARG A 536 7.42 25.72 -6.50
N VAL A 537 6.11 25.54 -6.51
CA VAL A 537 5.16 26.60 -6.87
C VAL A 537 4.48 27.13 -5.62
N ARG A 538 4.39 28.45 -5.51
CA ARG A 538 3.67 29.18 -4.47
C ARG A 538 2.79 30.22 -5.13
N VAL A 539 1.54 30.32 -4.70
CA VAL A 539 0.61 31.34 -5.18
C VAL A 539 0.20 32.21 -4.01
N ARG A 540 0.19 33.51 -4.23
CA ARG A 540 -0.32 34.51 -3.29
C ARG A 540 -1.62 35.08 -3.81
N ALA A 541 -2.61 35.20 -2.93
CA ALA A 541 -3.83 35.93 -3.17
C ALA A 541 -3.71 37.35 -2.57
N SER A 542 -4.17 38.37 -3.29
CA SER A 542 -4.12 39.78 -2.87
C SER A 542 -5.15 40.18 -1.80
N ARG A 543 -6.07 39.27 -1.44
CA ARG A 543 -7.15 39.51 -0.46
C ARG A 543 -6.64 39.39 0.97
N ASP A 544 -7.01 40.34 1.84
CA ASP A 544 -6.58 40.33 3.25
C ASP A 544 -7.11 39.07 3.98
N GLY A 545 -6.22 38.43 4.74
CA GLY A 545 -6.51 37.19 5.44
C GLY A 545 -6.74 35.96 4.55
N ALA A 546 -6.50 36.05 3.25
CA ALA A 546 -6.66 34.93 2.34
C ALA A 546 -5.50 33.93 2.47
N SER A 547 -5.86 32.65 2.55
CA SER A 547 -4.95 31.53 2.43
C SER A 547 -5.22 30.79 1.12
N VAL A 548 -4.14 30.37 0.45
CA VAL A 548 -4.21 29.68 -0.84
C VAL A 548 -3.64 28.28 -0.68
N ARG A 549 -4.43 27.27 -1.08
CA ARG A 549 -3.98 25.87 -1.22
C ARG A 549 -3.94 25.51 -2.69
N LEU A 550 -2.92 24.75 -3.08
CA LEU A 550 -2.63 24.45 -4.47
C LEU A 550 -2.72 22.95 -4.71
N SER A 551 -3.31 22.57 -5.84
CA SER A 551 -3.07 21.25 -6.41
C SER A 551 -1.63 21.15 -6.94
N PRO A 552 -1.13 19.94 -7.20
CA PRO A 552 0.05 19.72 -8.03
C PRO A 552 -0.05 20.48 -9.36
N VAL A 553 1.11 20.88 -9.89
CA VAL A 553 1.19 21.62 -11.15
C VAL A 553 1.21 20.63 -12.31
N LEU A 554 0.30 20.82 -13.24
CA LEU A 554 0.15 20.00 -14.45
C LEU A 554 0.62 20.77 -15.68
N ASN A 555 1.23 20.07 -16.63
CA ASN A 555 1.60 20.64 -17.91
C ASN A 555 0.35 20.75 -18.81
N VAL A 556 0.14 21.90 -19.45
CA VAL A 556 -0.93 22.02 -20.45
C VAL A 556 -0.40 21.39 -21.73
N ALA A 557 -0.91 20.21 -22.08
CA ALA A 557 -0.70 19.67 -23.42
C ALA A 557 -1.26 20.68 -24.42
N THR A 558 -0.39 21.32 -25.20
CA THR A 558 -0.81 22.06 -26.39
C THR A 558 -1.48 21.07 -27.35
N PRO A 559 -2.68 21.38 -27.88
CA PRO A 559 -3.36 20.52 -28.84
C PRO A 559 -2.54 20.26 -30.10
#